data_AF-A0A1H6P6H2-F1
#
_entry.id   AF-A0A1H6P6H2-F1
#
_cell.length_a   1.000
_cell.length_b   1.000
_cell.length_c   1.000
_cell.angle_alpha   90.00
_cell.angle_beta   90.00
_cell.angle_gamma   90.00
#
_symmetry.space_group_name_H-M   'P 1'
#
loop_
_entity.id
_entity.type
_entity.pdbx_description
1 polymer ?
#
loop_
_entity_poly.entity_id
_entity_poly.type
_entity_poly.pdbx_seq_one_letter_code
_entity_poly.pdbx_strand_id
1 'polypeptide(L)'
;MQSKILRDRGAVAVFVVGFAIVMLPAVIASIIIYREGFGTNGAAWVQAAGSIAAIVGAVLLFRSETARRRRERRALGEETAWAVRFALTNAQLEARMIAAELFDKDATPEESPRRHWHLRIQNCRNVLDVFSRRTDHIHPILNHVASNGVLLLSELDFDARKALDSIERGDRPSIDIAGDILRYESHFEQLIQLLDARMRGVVQALDENGDILPVSRLDIWKVRYPSKAD
;
A
#
# COMPACT_ATOMS: atom_id res chain seq x y z
N MET A 1 16.35 -8.49 14.51
CA MET A 1 17.74 -8.99 14.38
C MET A 1 17.80 -10.50 14.18
N GLN A 2 17.08 -11.32 14.98
CA GLN A 2 17.00 -12.78 14.80
C GLN A 2 16.42 -13.24 13.45
N SER A 3 15.43 -12.53 12.89
CA SER A 3 14.82 -12.88 11.59
C SER A 3 15.77 -12.73 10.40
N LYS A 4 16.62 -11.69 10.39
CA LYS A 4 17.69 -11.51 9.39
C LYS A 4 18.72 -12.64 9.47
N ILE A 5 19.14 -13.01 10.69
CA ILE A 5 20.10 -14.10 10.91
C ILE A 5 19.53 -15.46 10.45
N LEU A 6 18.24 -15.73 10.71
CA LEU A 6 17.57 -16.95 10.24
C LEU A 6 17.40 -16.98 8.71
N ARG A 7 17.11 -15.84 8.08
CA ARG A 7 16.99 -15.70 6.63
C ARG A 7 18.33 -15.90 5.92
N ASP A 8 19.42 -15.35 6.46
CA ASP A 8 20.78 -15.53 5.92
C ASP A 8 21.24 -16.99 6.10
N ARG A 9 20.94 -17.63 7.22
CA ARG A 9 21.20 -19.07 7.42
C ARG A 9 20.41 -19.94 6.45
N GLY A 10 19.16 -19.59 6.14
CA GLY A 10 18.34 -20.30 5.14
C GLY A 10 18.89 -20.15 3.72
N ALA A 11 19.35 -18.95 3.35
CA ALA A 11 19.97 -18.70 2.04
C ALA A 11 21.30 -19.46 1.90
N VAL A 12 22.15 -19.43 2.93
CA VAL A 12 23.41 -20.18 2.97
C VAL A 12 23.15 -21.69 2.93
N ALA A 13 22.18 -22.20 3.70
CA ALA A 13 21.82 -23.61 3.69
C ALA A 13 21.33 -24.08 2.32
N VAL A 14 20.49 -23.30 1.64
CA VAL A 14 20.03 -23.61 0.27
C VAL A 14 21.19 -23.61 -0.72
N PHE A 15 22.11 -22.66 -0.60
CA PHE A 15 23.29 -22.59 -1.48
C PHE A 15 24.21 -23.80 -1.24
N VAL A 16 24.52 -24.11 0.02
CA VAL A 16 25.40 -25.23 0.40
C VAL A 16 24.76 -26.57 0.04
N VAL A 17 23.48 -26.78 0.33
CA VAL A 17 22.76 -28.03 0.01
C VAL A 17 22.57 -28.17 -1.50
N GLY A 18 22.19 -27.10 -2.21
CA GLY A 18 22.07 -27.11 -3.67
C GLY A 18 23.41 -27.40 -4.33
N PHE A 19 24.50 -26.80 -3.85
CA PHE A 19 25.85 -27.06 -4.33
C PHE A 19 26.29 -28.50 -4.04
N ALA A 20 26.03 -29.02 -2.84
CA ALA A 20 26.33 -30.41 -2.48
C ALA A 20 25.57 -31.42 -3.35
N ILE A 21 24.29 -31.15 -3.65
CA ILE A 21 23.45 -32.00 -4.51
C ILE A 21 23.92 -32.00 -5.97
N VAL A 22 24.50 -30.91 -6.46
CA VAL A 22 25.10 -30.85 -7.82
C VAL A 22 26.49 -31.49 -7.86
N MET A 23 27.29 -31.31 -6.80
CA MET A 23 28.66 -31.82 -6.73
C MET A 23 28.71 -33.34 -6.54
N LEU A 24 27.78 -33.95 -5.79
CA LEU A 24 27.78 -35.39 -5.56
C LEU A 24 27.70 -36.22 -6.87
N PRO A 25 26.73 -35.97 -7.76
CA PRO A 25 26.63 -36.65 -9.05
C PRO A 25 27.85 -36.38 -9.95
N ALA A 26 28.39 -35.16 -9.93
CA ALA A 26 29.57 -34.79 -10.71
C ALA A 26 30.83 -35.53 -10.23
N VAL A 27 31.04 -35.62 -8.90
CA VAL A 27 32.14 -36.37 -8.29
C VAL A 27 32.00 -37.87 -8.56
N ILE A 28 30.80 -38.43 -8.44
CA ILE A 28 30.52 -39.84 -8.76
C ILE A 28 30.80 -40.13 -10.23
N ALA A 29 30.35 -39.25 -11.15
CA ALA A 29 30.66 -39.36 -12.57
C ALA A 29 32.17 -39.38 -12.82
N SER A 30 32.92 -38.46 -12.21
CA SER A 30 34.38 -38.40 -12.34
C SER A 30 35.07 -39.67 -11.81
N ILE A 31 34.63 -40.21 -10.68
CA ILE A 31 35.19 -41.46 -10.11
C ILE A 31 34.93 -42.64 -11.03
N ILE A 32 33.71 -42.77 -11.57
CA ILE A 32 33.34 -43.86 -12.48
C ILE A 32 34.12 -43.76 -13.79
N ILE A 33 34.19 -42.56 -14.38
CA ILE A 33 34.95 -42.33 -15.62
C ILE A 33 36.44 -42.64 -15.42
N TYR A 34 37.01 -42.28 -14.25
CA TYR A 34 38.41 -42.56 -13.94
C TYR A 34 38.69 -44.05 -13.72
N ARG A 35 37.75 -44.80 -13.12
CA ARG A 35 37.92 -46.23 -12.82
C ARG A 35 37.55 -47.18 -13.97
N GLU A 36 36.51 -46.85 -14.71
CA GLU A 36 35.87 -47.73 -15.70
C GLU A 36 35.99 -47.20 -17.14
N GLY A 37 36.55 -46.00 -17.32
CA GLY A 37 36.55 -45.31 -18.60
C GLY A 37 35.19 -44.66 -18.91
N PHE A 38 35.12 -43.92 -20.01
CA PHE A 38 33.90 -43.21 -20.42
C PHE A 38 32.89 -44.19 -21.04
N GLY A 39 32.16 -44.92 -20.20
CA GLY A 39 31.11 -45.87 -20.58
C GLY A 39 29.69 -45.36 -20.38
N THR A 40 28.70 -46.22 -20.64
CA THR A 40 27.26 -45.93 -20.46
C THR A 40 26.90 -45.46 -19.04
N ASN A 41 27.53 -46.03 -18.01
CA ASN A 41 27.36 -45.60 -16.61
C ASN A 41 27.89 -44.18 -16.38
N GLY A 42 29.07 -43.85 -16.91
CA GLY A 42 29.64 -42.50 -16.83
C GLY A 42 28.75 -41.46 -17.53
N ALA A 43 28.25 -41.78 -18.72
CA ALA A 43 27.33 -40.92 -19.46
C ALA A 43 26.01 -40.68 -18.71
N ALA A 44 25.44 -41.71 -18.09
CA ALA A 44 24.22 -41.59 -17.30
C ALA A 44 24.39 -40.65 -16.08
N TRP A 45 25.53 -40.73 -15.39
CA TRP A 45 25.82 -39.84 -14.25
C TRP A 45 26.11 -38.39 -14.68
N VAL A 46 26.76 -38.18 -15.82
CA VAL A 46 26.93 -36.83 -16.40
C VAL A 46 25.58 -36.21 -16.77
N GLN A 47 24.68 -36.97 -17.39
CA GLN A 47 23.33 -36.51 -17.72
C GLN A 47 22.50 -36.19 -16.46
N ALA A 48 22.60 -37.04 -15.43
CA ALA A 48 21.95 -36.80 -14.14
C ALA A 48 22.48 -35.52 -13.48
N ALA A 49 23.80 -35.31 -13.48
CA ALA A 49 24.43 -34.09 -12.96
C ALA A 49 23.94 -32.84 -13.70
N GLY A 50 23.89 -32.88 -15.04
CA GLY A 50 23.39 -31.76 -15.85
C GLY A 50 21.91 -31.44 -15.60
N SER A 51 21.08 -32.46 -15.46
CA SER A 51 19.64 -32.30 -15.18
C SER A 51 19.39 -31.71 -13.79
N ILE A 52 20.13 -32.18 -12.79
CA ILE A 52 20.06 -31.67 -11.42
C ILE A 52 20.56 -30.21 -11.35
N ALA A 53 21.65 -29.89 -12.05
CA ALA A 53 22.17 -28.53 -12.13
C ALA A 53 21.16 -27.56 -12.78
N ALA A 54 20.48 -27.99 -13.84
CA ALA A 54 19.43 -27.18 -14.48
C ALA A 54 18.24 -26.90 -13.53
N ILE A 55 17.78 -27.90 -12.78
CA ILE A 55 16.69 -27.75 -11.81
C ILE A 55 17.09 -26.79 -10.68
N VAL A 56 18.28 -26.97 -10.10
CA VAL A 56 18.80 -26.09 -9.04
C VAL A 56 18.95 -24.66 -9.57
N GLY A 57 19.48 -24.49 -10.78
CA GLY A 57 19.58 -23.18 -11.44
C GLY A 57 18.21 -22.51 -11.64
N ALA A 58 17.21 -23.25 -12.12
CA ALA A 58 15.85 -22.75 -12.30
C ALA A 58 15.19 -22.33 -10.96
N VAL A 59 15.40 -23.11 -9.88
CA VAL A 59 14.90 -22.77 -8.54
C VAL A 59 15.56 -21.49 -8.00
N LEU A 60 16.86 -21.31 -8.22
CA LEU A 60 17.57 -20.10 -7.82
C LEU A 60 17.10 -18.86 -8.59
N LEU A 61 16.90 -18.99 -9.91
CA LEU A 61 16.34 -17.93 -10.76
C LEU A 61 14.91 -17.58 -10.35
N PHE A 62 14.05 -18.59 -10.12
CA PHE A 62 12.69 -18.36 -9.65
C PHE A 62 12.66 -17.66 -8.29
N ARG A 63 13.58 -18.00 -7.39
CA ARG A 63 13.73 -17.33 -6.09
C ARG A 63 14.22 -15.89 -6.20
N SER A 64 15.15 -15.60 -7.10
CA SER A 64 15.64 -14.24 -7.31
C SER A 64 14.58 -13.35 -7.98
N GLU A 65 13.85 -13.88 -8.96
CA GLU A 65 12.73 -13.18 -9.61
C GLU A 65 11.57 -12.92 -8.66
N THR A 66 11.19 -13.90 -7.84
CA THR A 66 10.15 -13.70 -6.82
C THR A 66 10.57 -12.66 -5.78
N ALA A 67 11.83 -12.64 -5.35
CA ALA A 67 12.35 -11.61 -4.47
C ALA A 67 12.36 -10.22 -5.12
N ARG A 68 12.66 -10.12 -6.41
CA ARG A 68 12.62 -8.86 -7.17
C ARG A 68 11.18 -8.35 -7.31
N ARG A 69 10.26 -9.20 -7.78
CA ARG A 69 8.83 -8.85 -7.93
C ARG A 69 8.20 -8.41 -6.60
N ARG A 70 8.63 -8.97 -5.47
CA ARG A 70 8.18 -8.54 -4.13
C ARG A 70 8.60 -7.12 -3.80
N ARG A 71 9.85 -6.74 -4.09
CA ARG A 71 10.34 -5.36 -3.87
C ARG A 71 9.61 -4.36 -4.77
N GLU A 72 9.43 -4.71 -6.04
CA GLU A 72 8.69 -3.88 -6.99
C GLU A 72 7.23 -3.67 -6.53
N ARG A 73 6.57 -4.73 -6.04
CA ARG A 73 5.23 -4.61 -5.43
C ARG A 73 5.23 -3.75 -4.17
N ARG A 74 6.22 -3.86 -3.26
CA ARG A 74 6.32 -2.95 -2.10
C ARG A 74 6.40 -1.49 -2.53
N ALA A 75 7.31 -1.18 -3.45
CA ALA A 75 7.52 0.19 -3.93
C ALA A 75 6.22 0.77 -4.53
N LEU A 76 5.54 0.01 -5.38
CA LEU A 76 4.23 0.39 -5.94
C LEU A 76 3.15 0.57 -4.87
N GLY A 77 3.17 -0.26 -3.82
CA GLY A 77 2.22 -0.18 -2.70
C GLY A 77 2.45 1.05 -1.83
N GLU A 78 3.71 1.37 -1.55
CA GLU A 78 4.11 2.58 -0.82
C GLU A 78 3.75 3.84 -1.62
N GLU A 79 4.05 3.87 -2.92
CA GLU A 79 3.68 4.97 -3.81
C GLU A 79 2.16 5.20 -3.84
N THR A 80 1.39 4.13 -3.94
CA THR A 80 -0.09 4.22 -3.93
C THR A 80 -0.60 4.73 -2.58
N ALA A 81 -0.04 4.27 -1.46
CA ALA A 81 -0.42 4.75 -0.13
C ALA A 81 -0.11 6.24 0.05
N TRP A 82 1.03 6.71 -0.46
CA TRP A 82 1.38 8.12 -0.52
C TRP A 82 0.39 8.94 -1.35
N ALA A 83 -0.03 8.42 -2.51
CA ALA A 83 -0.99 9.09 -3.37
C ALA A 83 -2.37 9.25 -2.69
N VAL A 84 -2.86 8.21 -2.01
CA VAL A 84 -4.11 8.29 -1.23
C VAL A 84 -3.98 9.29 -0.08
N ARG A 85 -2.85 9.27 0.64
CA ARG A 85 -2.58 10.22 1.73
C ARG A 85 -2.56 11.67 1.22
N PHE A 86 -1.91 11.91 0.08
CA PHE A 86 -1.88 13.22 -0.57
C PHE A 86 -3.29 13.69 -0.95
N ALA A 87 -4.10 12.81 -1.56
CA ALA A 87 -5.46 13.13 -1.96
C ALA A 87 -6.36 13.49 -0.75
N LEU A 88 -6.25 12.76 0.37
CA LEU A 88 -6.96 13.09 1.61
C LEU A 88 -6.49 14.42 2.21
N THR A 89 -5.19 14.70 2.17
CA THR A 89 -4.63 15.97 2.66
C THR A 89 -5.13 17.14 1.81
N ASN A 90 -5.21 16.96 0.49
CA ASN A 90 -5.78 17.98 -0.39
C ASN A 90 -7.27 18.20 -0.08
N ALA A 91 -8.05 17.13 0.07
CA ALA A 91 -9.45 17.21 0.47
C ALA A 91 -9.66 17.95 1.80
N GLN A 92 -8.80 17.70 2.79
CA GLN A 92 -8.80 18.42 4.07
C GLN A 92 -8.56 19.93 3.88
N LEU A 93 -7.58 20.29 3.03
CA LEU A 93 -7.25 21.68 2.73
C LEU A 93 -8.41 22.38 2.01
N GLU A 94 -9.03 21.71 1.04
CA GLU A 94 -10.20 22.25 0.33
C GLU A 94 -11.37 22.52 1.29
N ALA A 95 -11.65 21.60 2.21
CA ALA A 95 -12.69 21.79 3.23
C ALA A 95 -12.40 23.01 4.10
N ARG A 96 -11.15 23.20 4.55
CA ARG A 96 -10.71 24.38 5.31
C ARG A 96 -10.89 25.67 4.54
N MET A 97 -10.50 25.70 3.27
CA MET A 97 -10.60 26.90 2.44
C MET A 97 -12.07 27.27 2.18
N ILE A 98 -12.93 26.29 1.87
CA ILE A 98 -14.37 26.53 1.71
C ILE A 98 -14.98 27.07 3.01
N ALA A 99 -14.61 26.49 4.16
CA ALA A 99 -15.04 26.99 5.46
C ALA A 99 -14.56 28.44 5.68
N ALA A 100 -13.31 28.76 5.37
CA ALA A 100 -12.76 30.11 5.52
C ALA A 100 -13.48 31.13 4.62
N GLU A 101 -13.73 30.77 3.36
CA GLU A 101 -14.48 31.60 2.40
C GLU A 101 -15.93 31.84 2.84
N LEU A 102 -16.53 30.93 3.61
CA LEU A 102 -17.86 31.14 4.22
C LEU A 102 -17.84 32.17 5.36
N PHE A 103 -16.73 32.29 6.08
CA PHE A 103 -16.60 33.22 7.21
C PHE A 103 -16.09 34.61 6.78
N ASP A 104 -15.47 34.72 5.61
CA ASP A 104 -14.97 35.99 5.09
C ASP A 104 -16.12 36.84 4.51
N LYS A 105 -16.32 38.03 5.09
CA LYS A 105 -17.37 38.97 4.69
C LYS A 105 -16.95 39.84 3.50
N ASP A 106 -15.65 39.94 3.26
CA ASP A 106 -15.05 40.83 2.26
C ASP A 106 -14.52 40.05 1.05
N ALA A 107 -14.63 38.72 1.05
CA ALA A 107 -14.40 37.87 -0.10
C ALA A 107 -15.51 38.12 -1.15
N THR A 108 -15.41 39.24 -1.86
CA THR A 108 -16.20 39.52 -3.05
C THR A 108 -15.93 38.41 -4.06
N PRO A 109 -16.95 37.64 -4.49
CA PRO A 109 -16.73 36.62 -5.49
C PRO A 109 -16.55 37.29 -6.86
N GLU A 110 -15.31 37.39 -7.34
CA GLU A 110 -15.06 37.69 -8.76
C GLU A 110 -15.60 36.57 -9.68
N GLU A 111 -15.84 35.37 -9.14
CA GLU A 111 -16.45 34.23 -9.80
C GLU A 111 -17.61 33.65 -8.96
N SER A 112 -18.60 33.01 -9.61
CA SER A 112 -19.67 32.28 -8.91
C SER A 112 -19.08 31.27 -7.90
N PRO A 113 -19.21 31.50 -6.56
CA PRO A 113 -18.65 30.62 -5.54
C PRO A 113 -19.13 29.18 -5.70
N ARG A 114 -20.35 29.03 -6.20
CA ARG A 114 -20.99 27.75 -6.50
C ARG A 114 -20.20 26.91 -7.47
N ARG A 115 -19.74 27.50 -8.58
CA ARG A 115 -18.93 26.78 -9.56
C ARG A 115 -17.56 26.46 -8.97
N HIS A 116 -16.98 27.39 -8.23
CA HIS A 116 -15.65 27.27 -7.65
C HIS A 116 -15.57 26.13 -6.61
N TRP A 117 -16.42 26.15 -5.58
CA TRP A 117 -16.45 25.12 -4.52
C TRP A 117 -16.76 23.74 -5.07
N HIS A 118 -17.76 23.66 -5.96
CA HIS A 118 -18.15 22.39 -6.56
C HIS A 118 -16.99 21.77 -7.37
N LEU A 119 -16.28 22.56 -8.19
CA LEU A 119 -15.15 22.03 -8.97
C LEU A 119 -14.01 21.51 -8.08
N ARG A 120 -13.71 22.20 -6.97
CA ARG A 120 -12.67 21.80 -6.02
C ARG A 120 -13.00 20.49 -5.32
N ILE A 121 -14.24 20.36 -4.85
CA ILE A 121 -14.74 19.13 -4.23
C ILE A 121 -14.75 17.97 -5.24
N GLN A 122 -15.24 18.21 -6.45
CA GLN A 122 -15.28 17.19 -7.52
C GLN A 122 -13.88 16.75 -7.94
N ASN A 123 -12.91 17.66 -8.04
CA ASN A 123 -11.53 17.30 -8.36
C ASN A 123 -10.93 16.37 -7.30
N CYS A 124 -11.09 16.69 -6.02
CA CYS A 124 -10.63 15.81 -4.93
C CYS A 124 -11.34 14.46 -4.95
N ARG A 125 -12.65 14.47 -5.22
CA ARG A 125 -13.47 13.28 -5.25
C ARG A 125 -13.07 12.35 -6.38
N ASN A 126 -12.83 12.88 -7.58
CA ASN A 126 -12.42 12.10 -8.74
C ASN A 126 -11.08 11.40 -8.49
N VAL A 127 -10.12 12.08 -7.86
CA VAL A 127 -8.84 11.48 -7.49
C VAL A 127 -9.04 10.32 -6.51
N LEU A 128 -9.83 10.50 -5.45
CA LEU A 128 -10.10 9.44 -4.48
C LEU A 128 -10.96 8.31 -5.06
N ASP A 129 -11.87 8.60 -5.99
CA ASP A 129 -12.73 7.62 -6.65
C ASP A 129 -11.90 6.63 -7.48
N VAL A 130 -10.86 7.12 -8.19
CA VAL A 130 -9.88 6.26 -8.89
C VAL A 130 -9.24 5.27 -7.93
N PHE A 131 -8.85 5.69 -6.73
CA PHE A 131 -8.26 4.81 -5.71
C PHE A 131 -9.28 3.96 -4.95
N SER A 132 -10.58 4.26 -5.02
CA SER A 132 -11.62 3.48 -4.34
C SER A 132 -12.11 2.30 -5.19
N ARG A 133 -12.09 2.47 -6.53
CA ARG A 133 -12.58 1.48 -7.50
C ARG A 133 -11.50 0.56 -8.01
N ARG A 134 -10.25 0.87 -7.69
CA ARG A 134 -9.11 0.18 -8.25
C ARG A 134 -8.94 -1.17 -7.53
N THR A 135 -8.95 -2.24 -8.31
CA THR A 135 -9.03 -3.63 -7.81
C THR A 135 -7.66 -4.31 -7.69
N ASP A 136 -6.61 -3.71 -8.25
CA ASP A 136 -5.22 -4.20 -8.23
C ASP A 136 -4.44 -3.70 -7.00
N HIS A 137 -5.08 -3.03 -6.05
CA HIS A 137 -4.40 -2.53 -4.86
C HIS A 137 -3.81 -3.66 -4.02
N ILE A 138 -2.60 -3.38 -3.53
CA ILE A 138 -1.82 -4.32 -2.72
C ILE A 138 -2.44 -4.50 -1.32
N HIS A 139 -3.25 -3.55 -0.83
CA HIS A 139 -3.92 -3.67 0.47
C HIS A 139 -5.36 -3.10 0.49
N PRO A 140 -6.37 -3.87 0.97
CA PRO A 140 -7.77 -3.43 1.05
C PRO A 140 -8.00 -2.15 1.86
N ILE A 141 -7.07 -1.80 2.76
CA ILE A 141 -7.18 -0.57 3.55
C ILE A 141 -7.16 0.69 2.69
N LEU A 142 -6.41 0.69 1.58
CA LEU A 142 -6.33 1.86 0.70
C LEU A 142 -7.68 2.12 0.05
N ASN A 143 -8.33 1.06 -0.45
CA ASN A 143 -9.70 1.11 -0.96
C ASN A 143 -10.70 1.60 0.08
N HIS A 144 -10.64 1.04 1.29
CA HIS A 144 -11.55 1.41 2.36
C HIS A 144 -11.40 2.90 2.75
N VAL A 145 -10.17 3.37 2.95
CA VAL A 145 -9.91 4.77 3.31
C VAL A 145 -10.29 5.71 2.16
N ALA A 146 -9.95 5.37 0.91
CA ALA A 146 -10.32 6.17 -0.25
C ALA A 146 -11.84 6.25 -0.41
N SER A 147 -12.55 5.13 -0.25
CA SER A 147 -14.03 5.09 -0.30
C SER A 147 -14.66 5.98 0.77
N ASN A 148 -14.15 5.95 2.00
CA ASN A 148 -14.63 6.84 3.07
C ASN A 148 -14.33 8.31 2.74
N GLY A 149 -13.19 8.61 2.14
CA GLY A 149 -12.88 9.96 1.66
C GLY A 149 -13.84 10.45 0.57
N VAL A 150 -14.24 9.56 -0.36
CA VAL A 150 -15.26 9.86 -1.38
C VAL A 150 -16.62 10.17 -0.75
N LEU A 151 -17.01 9.43 0.29
CA LEU A 151 -18.25 9.68 1.02
C LEU A 151 -18.21 11.05 1.72
N LEU A 152 -17.13 11.35 2.46
CA LEU A 152 -16.96 12.65 3.12
C LEU A 152 -17.01 13.82 2.12
N LEU A 153 -16.39 13.70 0.96
CA LEU A 153 -16.47 14.73 -0.08
C LEU A 153 -17.88 14.87 -0.68
N SER A 154 -18.66 13.78 -0.71
CA SER A 154 -20.04 13.83 -1.18
C SER A 154 -20.94 14.55 -0.18
N GLU A 155 -20.73 14.32 1.11
CA GLU A 155 -21.43 15.03 2.19
C GLU A 155 -21.00 16.51 2.24
N LEU A 156 -19.71 16.81 2.07
CA LEU A 156 -19.20 18.18 1.94
C LEU A 156 -19.82 18.93 0.75
N ASP A 157 -19.96 18.30 -0.43
CA ASP A 157 -20.64 18.92 -1.59
C ASP A 157 -22.09 19.25 -1.26
N PHE A 158 -22.77 18.38 -0.52
CA PHE A 158 -24.15 18.59 -0.11
C PHE A 158 -24.29 19.76 0.86
N ASP A 159 -23.44 19.84 1.89
CA ASP A 159 -23.50 20.94 2.86
C ASP A 159 -23.02 22.27 2.26
N ALA A 160 -22.01 22.24 1.39
CA ALA A 160 -21.58 23.42 0.63
C ALA A 160 -22.72 23.98 -0.24
N ARG A 161 -23.50 23.12 -0.90
CA ARG A 161 -24.70 23.54 -1.66
C ARG A 161 -25.76 24.19 -0.78
N LYS A 162 -26.04 23.65 0.42
CA LYS A 162 -26.99 24.29 1.35
C LYS A 162 -26.51 25.68 1.78
N ALA A 163 -25.21 25.84 2.00
CA ALA A 163 -24.63 27.14 2.34
C ALA A 163 -24.80 28.12 1.17
N LEU A 164 -24.50 27.68 -0.05
CA LEU A 164 -24.68 28.46 -1.28
C LEU A 164 -26.14 28.85 -1.52
N ASP A 165 -27.09 27.94 -1.34
CA ASP A 165 -28.52 28.23 -1.50
C ASP A 165 -29.00 29.30 -0.52
N SER A 166 -28.36 29.41 0.65
CA SER A 166 -28.64 30.48 1.63
C SER A 166 -28.08 31.82 1.14
N ILE A 167 -26.83 31.81 0.66
CA ILE A 167 -26.17 33.01 0.09
C ILE A 167 -26.91 33.53 -1.15
N GLU A 168 -27.33 32.64 -2.07
CA GLU A 168 -28.08 33.01 -3.28
C GLU A 168 -29.44 33.64 -2.95
N ARG A 169 -30.05 33.30 -1.80
CA ARG A 169 -31.27 33.94 -1.28
C ARG A 169 -31.01 35.28 -0.58
N GLY A 170 -29.76 35.70 -0.47
CA GLY A 170 -29.35 36.91 0.27
C GLY A 170 -29.26 36.71 1.79
N ASP A 171 -29.44 35.48 2.27
CA ASP A 171 -29.31 35.12 3.68
C ASP A 171 -27.85 34.76 4.02
N ARG A 172 -27.48 34.92 5.29
CA ARG A 172 -26.22 34.36 5.78
C ARG A 172 -26.39 32.86 6.04
N PRO A 173 -25.41 32.01 5.68
CA PRO A 173 -25.39 30.62 6.13
C PRO A 173 -25.51 30.55 7.64
N SER A 174 -26.30 29.60 8.14
CA SER A 174 -26.38 29.37 9.59
C SER A 174 -25.00 29.00 10.15
N ILE A 175 -24.75 29.40 11.40
CA ILE A 175 -23.51 29.05 12.12
C ILE A 175 -23.33 27.52 12.16
N ASP A 176 -24.43 26.77 12.24
CA ASP A 176 -24.41 25.31 12.26
C ASP A 176 -23.86 24.75 10.93
N ILE A 177 -24.33 25.23 9.78
CA ILE A 177 -23.83 24.78 8.46
C ILE A 177 -22.34 25.11 8.28
N ALA A 178 -21.91 26.31 8.67
CA ALA A 178 -20.50 26.69 8.57
C ALA A 178 -19.62 25.86 9.52
N GLY A 179 -20.13 25.55 10.72
CA GLY A 179 -19.50 24.65 11.68
C GLY A 179 -19.41 23.21 11.17
N ASP A 180 -20.46 22.70 10.52
CA ASP A 180 -20.48 21.37 9.91
C ASP A 180 -19.47 21.26 8.77
N ILE A 181 -19.37 22.29 7.91
CA ILE A 181 -18.35 22.35 6.85
C ILE A 181 -16.93 22.33 7.43
N LEU A 182 -16.68 23.06 8.53
CA LEU A 182 -15.39 23.05 9.21
C LEU A 182 -15.05 21.67 9.82
N ARG A 183 -16.05 20.90 10.29
CA ARG A 183 -15.83 19.58 10.89
C ARG A 183 -15.22 18.56 9.94
N TYR A 184 -15.45 18.69 8.63
CA TYR A 184 -14.82 17.81 7.64
C TYR A 184 -13.30 17.83 7.70
N GLU A 185 -12.69 18.94 8.11
CA GLU A 185 -11.24 19.01 8.39
C GLU A 185 -10.82 17.90 9.37
N SER A 186 -11.52 17.81 10.49
CA SER A 186 -11.23 16.83 11.53
C SER A 186 -11.53 15.40 11.07
N HIS A 187 -12.53 15.22 10.21
CA HIS A 187 -12.88 13.91 9.66
C HIS A 187 -11.81 13.41 8.67
N PHE A 188 -11.29 14.28 7.79
CA PHE A 188 -10.17 13.94 6.93
C PHE A 188 -8.88 13.69 7.72
N GLU A 189 -8.61 14.47 8.78
CA GLU A 189 -7.49 14.22 9.67
C GLU A 189 -7.56 12.83 10.30
N GLN A 190 -8.74 12.43 10.80
CA GLN A 190 -8.95 11.10 11.36
C GLN A 190 -8.74 9.99 10.33
N LEU A 191 -9.14 10.19 9.06
CA LEU A 191 -8.86 9.24 7.98
C LEU A 191 -7.37 9.14 7.66
N ILE A 192 -6.64 10.25 7.66
CA ILE A 192 -5.18 10.27 7.47
C ILE A 192 -4.49 9.51 8.61
N GLN A 193 -4.89 9.78 9.86
CA GLN A 193 -4.35 9.07 11.03
C GLN A 193 -4.65 7.57 10.98
N LEU A 194 -5.85 7.19 10.55
CA LEU A 194 -6.23 5.79 10.34
C LEU A 194 -5.35 5.14 9.26
N LEU A 195 -5.16 5.82 8.12
CA LEU A 195 -4.29 5.34 7.04
C LEU A 195 -2.87 5.11 7.55
N ASP A 196 -2.27 6.10 8.21
CA ASP A 196 -0.91 6.02 8.72
C ASP A 196 -0.76 4.90 9.75
N ALA A 197 -1.72 4.76 10.68
CA ALA A 197 -1.71 3.68 11.67
C ALA A 197 -1.80 2.29 11.03
N ARG A 198 -2.64 2.14 10.01
CA ARG A 198 -2.84 0.85 9.34
C ARG A 198 -1.68 0.51 8.43
N MET A 199 -1.13 1.47 7.70
CA MET A 199 0.05 1.27 6.86
C MET A 199 1.30 0.93 7.67
N ARG A 200 1.47 1.50 8.88
CA ARG A 200 2.49 1.04 9.83
C ARG A 200 2.32 -0.44 10.19
N GLY A 201 1.09 -0.87 10.47
CA GLY A 201 0.76 -2.28 10.72
C GLY A 201 1.06 -3.19 9.52
N VAL A 202 0.72 -2.75 8.30
CA VAL A 202 1.05 -3.45 7.04
C VAL A 202 2.55 -3.63 6.90
N VAL A 203 3.32 -2.55 7.04
CA VAL A 203 4.79 -2.56 6.89
C VAL A 203 5.41 -3.49 7.93
N GLN A 204 5.01 -3.38 9.19
CA GLN A 204 5.48 -4.26 10.26
C GLN A 204 5.17 -5.73 9.95
N ALA A 205 3.94 -6.02 9.52
CA ALA A 205 3.52 -7.38 9.17
C ALA A 205 4.30 -7.96 7.98
N LEU A 206 4.60 -7.14 6.96
CA LEU A 206 5.40 -7.55 5.81
C LEU A 206 6.88 -7.75 6.15
N ASP A 207 7.44 -6.95 7.06
CA ASP A 207 8.82 -7.08 7.53
C ASP A 207 9.02 -8.30 8.43
N GLU A 208 8.03 -8.63 9.26
CA GLU A 208 8.07 -9.81 10.14
C GLU A 208 7.88 -11.13 9.36
N ASN A 209 7.06 -11.13 8.31
CA ASN A 209 6.66 -12.36 7.59
C ASN A 209 7.28 -12.49 6.20
N GLY A 210 8.27 -11.67 5.86
CA GLY A 210 9.01 -11.80 4.60
C GLY A 210 8.16 -11.62 3.35
N ASP A 211 7.35 -10.56 3.32
CA ASP A 211 6.42 -10.19 2.23
C ASP A 211 5.14 -11.00 2.10
N ILE A 212 4.74 -11.66 3.18
CA ILE A 212 3.47 -12.39 3.23
C ILE A 212 2.63 -11.76 4.34
N LEU A 213 1.38 -11.41 4.04
CA LEU A 213 0.47 -10.95 5.09
C LEU A 213 0.25 -12.11 6.08
N PRO A 214 0.43 -11.90 7.39
CA PRO A 214 0.19 -12.94 8.38
C PRO A 214 -1.30 -13.26 8.42
N VAL A 215 -1.65 -14.42 7.87
CA VAL A 215 -3.04 -14.93 7.86
C VAL A 215 -3.53 -15.25 9.28
N SER A 216 -2.62 -15.41 10.25
CA SER A 216 -2.89 -15.88 11.61
C SER A 216 -2.74 -14.84 12.73
N ARG A 217 -2.28 -13.61 12.45
CA ARG A 217 -2.03 -12.58 13.48
C ARG A 217 -2.81 -11.30 13.20
N LEU A 218 -3.98 -11.22 13.81
CA LEU A 218 -4.87 -10.04 13.72
C LEU A 218 -4.54 -8.96 14.76
N ASP A 219 -3.74 -9.29 15.78
CA ASP A 219 -3.32 -8.42 16.88
C ASP A 219 -2.45 -7.24 16.44
N ILE A 220 -1.67 -7.42 15.37
CA ILE A 220 -0.85 -6.38 14.73
C ILE A 220 -1.70 -5.22 14.15
N TRP A 221 -3.00 -5.45 13.97
CA TRP A 221 -3.95 -4.47 13.44
C TRP A 221 -4.70 -3.69 14.53
N LYS A 222 -4.38 -3.86 15.81
CA LYS A 222 -5.04 -3.08 16.87
C LYS A 222 -4.55 -1.62 16.83
N VAL A 223 -5.44 -0.70 16.48
CA VAL A 223 -5.22 0.73 16.67
C VAL A 223 -5.21 0.99 18.17
N ARG A 224 -4.07 1.36 18.74
CA ARG A 224 -4.05 1.98 20.07
C ARG A 224 -4.65 3.37 19.92
N TYR A 225 -5.91 3.52 20.28
CA TYR A 225 -6.44 4.83 20.62
C TYR A 225 -5.65 5.35 21.83
N PRO A 226 -5.16 6.59 21.82
CA PRO A 226 -4.66 7.19 23.05
C PRO A 226 -5.81 7.16 24.04
N SER A 227 -5.68 6.40 25.14
CA SER A 227 -6.58 6.56 26.26
C SER A 227 -6.44 8.00 26.70
N LYS A 228 -7.56 8.72 26.82
CA LYS A 228 -7.54 10.01 27.53
C LYS A 228 -6.85 9.74 28.87
N ALA A 229 -5.73 10.42 29.07
CA ALA A 229 -5.04 10.40 30.35
C ALA A 229 -6.03 10.95 31.37
N ASP A 230 -6.28 10.16 32.41
CA ASP A 230 -6.87 10.63 33.67
C ASP A 230 -5.94 11.66 34.34
#